data_AF-A0A497Q4B9-F1
#
_entry.id   AF-A0A497Q4B9-F1
#
_cell.length_a   1.000
_cell.length_b   1.000
_cell.length_c   1.000
_cell.angle_alpha   90.00
_cell.angle_beta   90.00
_cell.angle_gamma   90.00
#
_symmetry.space_group_name_H-M   'P 1'
#
loop_
_entity.id
_entity.type
_entity.pdbx_description
1 polymer ?
#
loop_
_entity_poly.entity_id
_entity_poly.type
_entity_poly.pdbx_seq_one_letter_code
_entity_poly.pdbx_strand_id
1 'polypeptide(L)'
;MNVKIAAVQMQIGYLDIDANLERAFHFLEVAHKNEADFVVFPELFITGTTSSKVKEVADTIPGRYTSLFSKYAEEYGFHIIMGSIYERYK
;
A
#
# COMPACT_ATOMS: atom_id res chain seq x y z
N MET A 1 2.35 -11.49 -24.93
CA MET A 1 1.96 -10.57 -23.85
C MET A 1 3.10 -10.50 -22.87
N ASN A 2 3.60 -9.29 -22.59
CA ASN A 2 4.61 -9.07 -21.55
C ASN A 2 3.91 -8.36 -20.40
N VAL A 3 4.08 -8.86 -19.18
CA VAL A 3 3.55 -8.25 -17.95
C VAL A 3 4.70 -7.56 -17.23
N LYS A 4 4.54 -6.28 -16.89
CA LYS A 4 5.53 -5.48 -16.16
C LYS A 4 5.10 -5.33 -14.71
N ILE A 5 5.98 -5.74 -13.80
CA ILE A 5 5.70 -5.76 -12.36
C ILE A 5 6.68 -4.83 -11.65
N ALA A 6 6.15 -3.91 -10.85
CA ALA A 6 6.91 -3.08 -9.93
C ALA A 6 6.86 -3.70 -8.52
N ALA A 7 7.96 -4.31 -8.08
CA ALA A 7 8.13 -4.74 -6.69
C ALA A 7 8.66 -3.57 -5.86
N VAL A 8 7.83 -3.02 -4.98
CA VAL A 8 8.18 -1.86 -4.18
C VAL A 8 9.04 -2.29 -2.99
N GLN A 9 10.22 -1.68 -2.88
CA GLN A 9 11.03 -1.70 -1.65
C GLN A 9 11.11 -0.28 -1.10
N MET A 10 10.62 -0.10 0.12
CA MET A 10 10.60 1.19 0.78
C MET A 10 11.02 1.05 2.25
N GLN A 11 11.63 2.09 2.79
CA GLN A 11 11.78 2.19 4.24
C GLN A 11 10.39 2.33 4.86
N ILE A 12 10.13 1.63 5.97
CA ILE A 12 8.87 1.70 6.71
C ILE A 12 9.17 2.31 8.07
N GLY A 13 8.52 3.43 8.37
CA GLY A 13 8.61 4.10 9.66
C GLY A 13 7.67 3.45 10.67
N TYR A 14 8.13 3.21 11.89
CA TYR A 14 7.31 2.62 12.94
C TYR A 14 6.17 3.57 13.34
N LEU A 15 4.94 3.19 13.00
CA LEU A 15 3.70 3.94 13.26
C LEU A 15 3.65 5.35 12.64
N ASP A 16 4.53 5.63 11.69
CA ASP A 16 4.57 6.88 10.94
C ASP A 16 3.72 6.76 9.68
N ILE A 17 2.39 6.69 9.89
CA ILE A 17 1.41 6.36 8.86
C ILE A 17 1.49 7.34 7.70
N ASP A 18 1.60 8.64 7.97
CA ASP A 18 1.59 9.67 6.95
C ASP A 18 2.84 9.60 6.07
N ALA A 19 4.04 9.47 6.67
CA ALA A 19 5.28 9.32 5.91
C ALA A 19 5.36 7.98 5.15
N ASN A 20 4.75 6.92 5.69
CA ASN A 20 4.63 5.64 4.99
C ASN A 20 3.71 5.75 3.77
N LEU A 21 2.57 6.42 3.90
CA LEU A 21 1.66 6.65 2.79
C LEU A 21 2.27 7.55 1.72
N GLU A 22 2.93 8.64 2.10
CA GLU A 22 3.63 9.53 1.18
C GLU A 22 4.65 8.76 0.31
N ARG A 23 5.46 7.92 0.96
CA ARG A 23 6.41 7.05 0.24
C ARG A 23 5.71 6.05 -0.66
N ALA A 24 4.62 5.44 -0.21
CA ALA A 24 3.87 4.49 -1.01
C ALA A 24 3.29 5.16 -2.27
N PHE A 25 2.74 6.38 -2.15
CA PHE A 25 2.22 7.14 -3.30
C PHE A 25 3.31 7.57 -4.26
N HIS A 26 4.49 7.95 -3.74
CA HIS A 26 5.65 8.19 -4.59
C HIS A 26 5.98 6.96 -5.46
N PHE A 27 5.94 5.75 -4.88
CA PHE A 27 6.18 4.53 -5.66
C PHE A 27 5.04 4.18 -6.63
N LEU A 28 3.79 4.54 -6.33
CA LEU A 28 2.69 4.44 -7.31
C LEU A 28 2.95 5.34 -8.51
N GLU A 29 3.36 6.59 -8.30
CA GLU A 29 3.71 7.50 -9.39
C GLU A 29 4.89 7.00 -10.22
N VAL A 30 5.94 6.46 -9.57
CA VAL A 30 7.09 5.87 -10.26
C VAL A 30 6.65 4.67 -11.09
N ALA A 31 5.80 3.79 -10.55
CA ALA A 31 5.28 2.64 -11.28
C ALA A 31 4.40 3.06 -12.48
N HIS A 32 3.55 4.08 -12.30
CA HIS A 32 2.74 4.65 -13.38
C HIS A 32 3.59 5.21 -14.51
N LYS A 33 4.61 6.03 -14.18
CA LYS A 33 5.58 6.58 -15.16
C LYS A 33 6.37 5.49 -15.88
N ASN A 34 6.50 4.31 -15.27
CA ASN A 34 7.15 3.15 -15.85
C ASN A 34 6.16 2.18 -16.52
N GLU A 35 4.88 2.53 -16.67
CA GLU A 35 3.88 1.69 -17.35
C GLU A 35 3.81 0.26 -16.76
N ALA A 36 3.84 0.15 -15.43
CA ALA A 36 3.69 -1.15 -14.75
C ALA A 36 2.22 -1.62 -14.79
N ASP A 37 2.01 -2.91 -15.00
CA ASP A 37 0.68 -3.56 -14.92
C ASP A 37 0.31 -3.94 -13.48
N PHE A 38 1.32 -4.22 -12.66
CA PHE A 38 1.17 -4.59 -11.25
C PHE A 38 2.15 -3.81 -10.37
N VAL A 39 1.67 -3.36 -9.22
CA VAL A 39 2.49 -2.78 -8.15
C VAL A 39 2.32 -3.62 -6.88
N VAL A 40 3.42 -4.15 -6.35
CA VAL A 40 3.42 -5.03 -5.18
C VAL A 40 4.12 -4.32 -4.01
N PHE A 41 3.38 -4.07 -2.94
CA PHE A 41 3.91 -3.47 -1.71
C PHE A 41 4.43 -4.50 -0.71
N PRO A 42 5.34 -4.09 0.19
CA PRO A 42 5.79 -4.93 1.30
C PRO A 42 4.70 -5.25 2.34
N GLU A 43 5.01 -6.21 3.21
CA GLU A 43 4.27 -6.47 4.44
C GLU A 43 4.16 -5.22 5.32
N LEU A 44 2.96 -4.96 5.86
CA LEU A 44 2.65 -3.92 6.85
C LEU A 44 3.21 -2.53 6.51
N PHE A 45 3.29 -2.22 5.22
CA PHE A 45 4.01 -1.04 4.72
C PHE A 45 3.44 0.30 5.19
N ILE A 46 2.17 0.34 5.61
CA ILE A 46 1.50 1.55 6.11
C ILE A 46 1.89 1.87 7.55
N THR A 47 2.11 0.86 8.39
CA THR A 47 2.24 1.04 9.86
C THR A 47 3.59 0.59 10.40
N GLY A 48 4.29 -0.28 9.68
CA GLY A 48 5.30 -1.16 10.26
C GLY A 48 4.67 -2.22 11.17
N THR A 49 5.51 -3.13 11.65
CA THR A 49 5.10 -4.20 12.56
C THR A 49 4.88 -3.67 13.97
N THR A 50 3.74 -3.99 14.57
CA THR A 50 3.41 -3.69 15.97
C THR A 50 2.56 -4.80 16.58
N SER A 51 2.83 -5.16 17.83
CA SER A 51 1.97 -6.07 18.60
C SER A 51 1.10 -5.33 19.62
N SER A 52 1.54 -4.17 20.09
CA SER A 52 0.89 -3.41 21.16
C SER A 52 -0.21 -2.48 20.65
N LYS A 53 -0.12 -2.01 19.41
CA LYS A 53 -1.02 -0.98 18.85
C LYS A 53 -1.89 -1.46 17.69
N VAL A 54 -1.98 -2.77 17.48
CA VAL A 54 -2.77 -3.36 16.37
C VAL A 54 -4.19 -2.79 16.34
N LYS A 55 -4.88 -2.72 17.49
CA LYS A 55 -6.26 -2.21 17.54
C LYS A 55 -6.40 -0.73 17.12
N GLU A 56 -5.36 0.07 17.33
CA GLU A 56 -5.34 1.50 17.00
C GLU A 56 -5.11 1.73 15.51
N VAL A 57 -4.26 0.90 14.89
CA VAL A 57 -3.85 1.07 13.49
C VAL A 57 -4.64 0.20 12.50
N ALA A 58 -5.29 -0.85 12.98
CA ALA A 58 -6.07 -1.75 12.16
C ALA A 58 -7.28 -1.03 11.56
N ASP A 59 -7.55 -1.32 10.29
CA ASP A 59 -8.64 -0.74 9.52
C ASP A 59 -9.56 -1.85 8.99
N THR A 60 -10.81 -1.52 8.66
CA THR A 60 -11.71 -2.52 8.07
C THR A 60 -11.35 -2.78 6.61
N ILE A 61 -11.76 -3.92 6.08
CA ILE A 61 -11.80 -4.17 4.63
C ILE A 61 -13.27 -4.40 4.23
N PRO A 62 -13.89 -3.54 3.39
CA PRO A 62 -13.36 -2.27 2.90
C PRO A 62 -13.22 -1.21 4.00
N GLY A 63 -12.21 -0.35 3.88
CA GLY A 63 -11.91 0.74 4.84
C GLY A 63 -11.10 1.87 4.22
N ARG A 64 -10.55 2.76 5.05
CA ARG A 64 -9.79 3.95 4.61
C ARG A 64 -8.64 3.56 3.70
N TYR A 65 -7.81 2.61 4.10
CA TYR A 65 -6.62 2.25 3.32
C TYR A 65 -6.99 1.57 2.00
N THR A 66 -7.83 0.54 2.02
CA THR A 66 -8.21 -0.14 0.77
C THR A 66 -8.93 0.79 -0.20
N SER A 67 -9.74 1.74 0.30
CA SER A 67 -10.42 2.73 -0.56
C SER A 67 -9.43 3.67 -1.23
N LEU A 68 -8.40 4.11 -0.50
CA LEU A 68 -7.38 5.02 -1.02
C LEU A 68 -6.55 4.37 -2.14
N PHE A 69 -6.05 3.15 -1.91
CA PHE A 69 -5.31 2.43 -2.94
C PHE A 69 -6.21 1.97 -4.10
N SER A 70 -7.48 1.62 -3.86
CA SER A 70 -8.44 1.32 -4.92
C SER A 70 -8.61 2.51 -5.88
N LYS A 71 -8.66 3.74 -5.35
CA LYS A 71 -8.74 4.95 -6.19
C LYS A 71 -7.50 5.08 -7.10
N TYR A 72 -6.30 4.87 -6.56
CA TYR A 72 -5.08 4.93 -7.37
C TYR A 72 -5.00 3.81 -8.42
N ALA A 73 -5.47 2.61 -8.09
CA ALA A 73 -5.53 1.50 -9.05
C ALA A 73 -6.44 1.86 -10.23
N GLU A 74 -7.60 2.46 -9.96
CA GLU A 74 -8.53 2.97 -10.99
C GLU A 74 -7.91 4.12 -11.79
N GLU A 75 -7.34 5.11 -11.13
CA GLU A 75 -6.77 6.31 -11.76
C GLU A 75 -5.58 5.98 -12.67
N TYR A 76 -4.70 5.07 -12.25
CA TYR A 76 -3.48 4.73 -12.99
C TYR A 76 -3.60 3.49 -13.88
N GLY A 77 -4.72 2.78 -13.82
CA GLY A 77 -5.01 1.65 -14.71
C GLY A 77 -4.16 0.40 -14.48
N PHE A 78 -3.69 0.18 -13.25
CA PHE A 78 -2.90 -1.01 -12.88
C PHE A 78 -3.45 -1.74 -11.66
N HIS A 79 -2.97 -2.96 -11.43
CA HIS A 79 -3.33 -3.76 -10.26
C HIS A 79 -2.40 -3.46 -9.07
N ILE A 80 -2.96 -3.30 -7.87
CA ILE A 80 -2.19 -3.08 -6.65
C ILE A 80 -2.31 -4.28 -5.72
N ILE A 81 -1.18 -4.87 -5.34
CA ILE A 81 -1.07 -5.84 -4.26
C ILE A 81 -0.55 -5.08 -3.04
N MET A 82 -1.43 -4.81 -2.07
CA MET A 82 -1.13 -4.02 -0.87
C MET A 82 -0.28 -4.77 0.18
N GLY A 83 0.55 -5.74 -0.23
CA GLY A 83 1.32 -6.60 0.67
C GLY A 83 0.44 -7.16 1.80
N SER A 84 0.57 -6.58 3.00
CA SER A 84 -0.41 -6.73 4.06
C SER A 84 -0.64 -5.42 4.82
N ILE A 85 -1.79 -5.33 5.48
CA ILE A 85 -2.15 -4.29 6.45
C ILE A 85 -2.80 -4.95 7.66
N TYR A 86 -2.83 -4.27 8.81
CA TYR A 86 -3.64 -4.75 9.93
C TYR A 86 -5.13 -4.58 9.62
N GLU A 87 -5.86 -5.69 9.61
CA GLU A 87 -7.31 -5.71 9.43
C GLU A 87 -8.03 -5.77 10.78
N ARG A 88 -9.07 -4.95 10.93
CA ARG A 88 -10.03 -5.03 12.03
C ARG A 88 -11.31 -5.69 11.53
N TYR A 89 -11.61 -6.87 12.06
CA TYR A 89 -12.91 -7.50 11.89
C TYR A 89 -14.01 -6.68 12.56
N LYS A 90 -15.16 -6.56 11.89
CA LYS A 90 -16.37 -5.94 12.45
C LYS A 90 -17.04 -6.87 13.46
#